data_AF-A0A7C4J5Q0-F1
#
_entry.id   AF-A0A7C4J5Q0-F1
#
_cell.length_a   1.000
_cell.length_b   1.000
_cell.length_c   1.000
_cell.angle_alpha   90.00
_cell.angle_beta   90.00
_cell.angle_gamma   90.00
#
_symmetry.space_group_name_H-M   'P 1'
#
loop_
_entity.id
_entity.type
_entity.pdbx_description
1 polymer ?
#
loop_
_entity_poly.entity_id
_entity_poly.type
_entity_poly.pdbx_seq_one_letter_code
_entity_poly.pdbx_strand_id
1 'polypeptide(L)'
;MTRIQIHVINTITVILFSFITAQVINQGVKFVIKPADFKNYVHTRYKPTSTSLKSFNEYQSMLDSNFFKIASADSSGAAVISSEINELVVLGTISGPPGIARALIKKQSESSAQIYKIGMDVYGFKLMKIDNAKVYLKKGDKVEIIDMFAKEKSPGTIPAQQSMQQSSPNRIVKSISKAEVQQKVFNNLDNALNGVRAGPYRVGGKIEGFKLFSVAPFNILYSMGARSGDIVKRINGQPIDSTEKLMKMWESLKTDSRFVIELERSGQMITYDLNISE
;
A
#
# COMPACT_ATOMS: atom_id res chain seq x y z
N MET A 1 -20.84 27.08 70.51
CA MET A 1 -20.09 27.20 69.24
C MET A 1 -20.29 28.59 68.67
N THR A 2 -19.25 29.24 68.17
CA THR A 2 -19.37 30.53 67.47
C THR A 2 -19.98 30.31 66.09
N ARG A 3 -20.72 31.28 65.52
CA ARG A 3 -21.35 31.16 64.19
C ARG A 3 -20.34 30.75 63.10
N ILE A 4 -19.09 31.18 63.24
CA ILE A 4 -17.97 30.83 62.37
C ILE A 4 -17.65 29.33 62.42
N GLN A 5 -17.66 28.70 63.60
CA GLN A 5 -17.42 27.26 63.73
C GLN A 5 -18.47 26.44 62.98
N ILE A 6 -19.74 26.88 62.98
CA ILE A 6 -20.82 26.20 62.25
C ILE A 6 -20.61 26.31 60.74
N HIS A 7 -20.23 27.49 60.24
CA HIS A 7 -19.94 27.65 58.81
C HIS A 7 -18.72 26.83 58.36
N VAL A 8 -17.68 26.74 59.18
CA VAL A 8 -16.49 25.92 58.90
C VAL A 8 -16.84 24.43 58.88
N ILE A 9 -17.67 23.96 59.82
CA ILE A 9 -18.12 22.57 59.82
C ILE A 9 -18.97 22.27 58.58
N ASN A 10 -19.86 23.17 58.19
CA ASN A 10 -20.70 22.99 57.01
C ASN A 10 -19.91 23.00 55.69
N THR A 11 -18.87 23.83 55.55
CA THR A 11 -18.04 23.81 54.35
C THR A 11 -17.23 22.54 54.26
N ILE A 12 -16.67 22.07 55.39
CA ILE A 12 -15.94 20.80 55.44
C ILE A 12 -16.85 19.62 55.08
N THR A 13 -18.08 19.57 55.60
CA THR A 13 -19.03 18.48 55.28
C THR A 13 -19.44 18.49 53.81
N VAL A 14 -19.66 19.65 53.20
CA VAL A 14 -19.97 19.74 51.76
C VAL A 14 -18.80 19.25 50.90
N ILE A 15 -17.56 19.60 51.26
CA ILE A 15 -16.37 19.14 50.53
C ILE A 15 -16.21 17.63 50.65
N LEU A 16 -16.35 17.08 51.86
CA LEU A 16 -16.28 15.64 52.11
C LEU A 16 -17.36 14.88 51.36
N PHE A 17 -18.59 15.38 51.38
CA PHE A 17 -19.71 14.78 50.66
C PHE A 17 -19.48 14.79 49.15
N SER A 18 -19.04 15.92 48.59
CA SER A 18 -18.70 16.04 47.17
C SER A 18 -17.60 15.05 46.76
N PHE A 19 -16.56 14.92 47.57
CA PHE A 19 -15.46 13.98 47.31
C PHE A 19 -15.93 12.52 47.31
N ILE A 20 -16.74 12.12 48.29
CA ILE A 20 -17.27 10.74 48.39
C ILE A 20 -18.21 10.44 47.21
N THR A 21 -19.12 11.36 46.88
CA THR A 21 -20.04 11.18 45.74
C THR A 21 -19.29 11.04 44.42
N ALA A 22 -18.23 11.83 44.18
CA ALA A 22 -17.38 11.72 43.00
C ALA A 22 -16.69 10.35 42.91
N GLN A 23 -16.19 9.81 44.04
CA GLN A 23 -15.58 8.47 44.06
C GLN A 23 -16.60 7.38 43.70
N VAL A 24 -17.81 7.45 44.26
CA VAL A 24 -18.88 6.47 43.98
C VAL A 24 -19.29 6.49 42.50
N ILE A 25 -19.46 7.67 41.91
CA ILE A 25 -19.81 7.80 40.49
C ILE A 25 -18.70 7.23 39.61
N ASN A 26 -17.44 7.62 39.83
CA ASN A 26 -16.32 7.12 39.05
C ASN A 26 -16.16 5.59 39.15
N GLN A 27 -16.39 5.02 40.34
CA GLN A 27 -16.34 3.58 40.54
C GLN A 27 -17.51 2.86 39.85
N GLY A 28 -18.71 3.45 39.88
CA GLY A 28 -19.88 2.93 39.15
C GLY A 28 -19.69 2.94 37.64
N VAL A 29 -19.19 4.04 37.07
CA VAL A 29 -18.88 4.15 35.64
C VAL A 29 -17.85 3.10 35.22
N LYS A 30 -16.82 2.85 36.03
CA LYS A 30 -15.81 1.79 35.78
C LYS A 30 -16.42 0.38 35.73
N PHE A 31 -17.52 0.12 36.45
CA PHE A 31 -18.22 -1.16 36.42
C PHE A 31 -19.17 -1.32 35.23
N VAL A 32 -19.77 -0.22 34.77
CA VAL A 32 -20.73 -0.23 33.65
C VAL A 32 -20.01 -0.23 32.29
N ILE A 33 -18.88 0.47 32.19
CA ILE A 33 -18.07 0.47 30.97
C ILE A 33 -17.14 -0.74 31.00
N LYS A 34 -17.62 -1.86 30.44
CA LYS A 34 -16.72 -2.93 30.00
C LYS A 34 -15.90 -2.36 28.84
N PRO A 35 -14.56 -2.29 28.92
CA PRO A 35 -13.78 -2.06 27.71
C PRO A 35 -14.19 -3.12 26.70
N ALA A 36 -14.34 -2.73 25.42
CA ALA A 36 -14.58 -3.70 24.37
C ALA A 36 -13.55 -4.82 24.56
N ASP A 37 -14.04 -6.03 24.75
CA ASP A 37 -13.22 -7.21 24.99
C ASP A 37 -12.52 -7.48 23.66
N PHE A 38 -11.41 -6.76 23.42
CA PHE A 38 -10.44 -7.13 22.42
C PHE A 38 -9.75 -8.38 22.96
N LYS A 39 -10.53 -9.47 23.05
CA LYS A 39 -10.01 -10.81 22.97
C LYS A 39 -9.05 -10.74 21.81
N ASN A 40 -7.77 -10.90 22.14
CA ASN A 40 -6.73 -11.12 21.18
C ASN A 40 -7.36 -12.01 20.12
N TYR A 41 -7.55 -11.46 18.92
CA TYR A 41 -7.65 -12.29 17.74
C TYR A 41 -6.24 -12.88 17.62
N VAL A 42 -5.94 -13.84 18.50
CA VAL A 42 -5.03 -14.92 18.22
C VAL A 42 -5.66 -15.46 16.95
N HIS A 43 -5.14 -15.03 15.81
CA HIS A 43 -5.29 -15.76 14.59
C HIS A 43 -4.98 -17.18 15.02
N THR A 44 -6.02 -18.02 15.13
CA THR A 44 -5.83 -19.44 15.22
C THR A 44 -4.84 -19.71 14.11
N ARG A 45 -3.62 -20.14 14.48
CA ARG A 45 -2.61 -20.49 13.49
C ARG A 45 -3.36 -21.41 12.56
N TYR A 46 -3.62 -20.94 11.35
CA TYR A 46 -4.13 -21.77 10.28
C TYR A 46 -3.11 -22.90 10.22
N LYS A 47 -3.46 -24.06 10.77
CA LYS A 47 -2.72 -25.26 10.49
C LYS A 47 -3.00 -25.45 9.01
N PRO A 48 -2.02 -25.22 8.12
CA PRO A 48 -2.24 -25.59 6.75
C PRO A 48 -2.58 -27.08 6.82
N THR A 49 -3.81 -27.42 6.46
CA THR A 49 -4.08 -28.76 5.95
C THR A 49 -2.97 -28.97 4.93
N SER A 50 -2.12 -29.97 5.18
CA SER A 50 -1.10 -30.35 4.23
C SER A 50 -1.85 -30.89 3.02
N THR A 51 -2.27 -29.98 2.15
CA THR A 51 -2.63 -30.31 0.79
C THR A 51 -1.33 -30.80 0.20
N SER A 52 -1.26 -32.11 -0.04
CA SER A 52 -0.18 -32.72 -0.82
C SER A 52 0.11 -31.78 -1.99
N LEU A 53 1.38 -31.36 -2.13
CA LEU A 53 1.81 -30.56 -3.27
C LEU A 53 1.33 -31.29 -4.53
N LYS A 54 0.40 -30.65 -5.25
CA LYS A 54 -0.15 -31.20 -6.48
C LYS A 54 1.00 -31.52 -7.43
N SER A 55 1.00 -32.72 -8.00
CA SER A 55 2.09 -33.15 -8.88
C SER A 55 2.14 -32.26 -10.13
N PHE A 56 3.32 -32.14 -10.74
CA PHE A 56 3.54 -31.31 -11.93
C PHE A 56 2.53 -31.60 -13.06
N ASN A 57 2.05 -32.84 -13.19
CA ASN A 57 1.03 -33.23 -14.18
C ASN A 57 -0.32 -32.53 -13.98
N GLU A 58 -0.70 -32.16 -12.75
CA GLU A 58 -2.00 -31.52 -12.51
C GLU A 58 -2.02 -30.07 -13.05
N TYR A 59 -0.85 -29.45 -13.17
CA TYR A 59 -0.67 -28.11 -13.75
C TYR A 59 -0.59 -28.13 -15.28
N GLN A 60 -0.46 -29.31 -15.91
CA GLN A 60 -0.37 -29.43 -17.36
C GLN A 60 -1.66 -28.93 -18.04
N SER A 61 -2.83 -29.16 -17.42
CA SER A 61 -4.11 -28.61 -17.87
C SER A 61 -4.18 -27.07 -17.86
N MET A 62 -3.45 -26.42 -16.96
CA MET A 62 -3.37 -24.96 -16.88
C MET A 62 -2.36 -24.38 -17.88
N LEU A 63 -1.32 -25.15 -18.23
CA LEU A 63 -0.36 -24.79 -19.27
C LEU A 63 -0.93 -24.98 -20.68
N ASP A 64 -1.75 -26.02 -20.88
CA ASP A 64 -2.45 -26.29 -22.14
C ASP A 64 -3.66 -25.37 -22.34
N SER A 65 -4.27 -24.91 -21.24
CA SER A 65 -5.16 -23.76 -21.33
C SER A 65 -4.30 -22.58 -21.80
N ASN A 66 -4.64 -21.97 -22.95
CA ASN A 66 -3.95 -20.83 -23.56
C ASN A 66 -3.86 -19.56 -22.65
N PHE A 67 -4.03 -19.70 -21.34
CA PHE A 67 -3.94 -18.71 -20.29
C PHE A 67 -2.61 -17.93 -20.29
N PHE A 68 -1.52 -18.55 -20.75
CA PHE A 68 -0.19 -17.92 -20.79
C PHE A 68 0.30 -17.53 -22.20
N LYS A 69 -0.52 -17.72 -23.25
CA LYS A 69 -0.20 -17.10 -24.54
C LYS A 69 -0.49 -15.62 -24.46
N ILE A 70 0.56 -14.82 -24.45
CA ILE A 70 0.50 -13.41 -24.87
C ILE A 70 -0.19 -13.42 -26.23
N ALA A 71 -1.31 -12.72 -26.35
CA ALA A 71 -2.03 -12.56 -27.59
C ALA A 71 -1.05 -12.00 -28.65
N SER A 72 -0.52 -12.88 -29.50
CA SER A 72 -0.14 -12.47 -30.84
C SER A 72 -1.40 -11.88 -31.45
N ALA A 73 -1.27 -10.64 -31.90
CA ALA A 73 -2.37 -9.85 -32.42
C ALA A 73 -3.01 -10.53 -33.64
N ASP A 74 -3.97 -11.40 -33.38
CA ASP A 74 -5.09 -11.58 -34.28
C ASP A 74 -6.08 -10.46 -33.99
N SER A 75 -5.96 -9.43 -34.80
CA SER A 75 -6.92 -8.36 -34.98
C SER A 75 -8.30 -8.94 -35.29
N SER A 76 -9.16 -9.06 -34.28
CA SER A 76 -10.63 -9.13 -34.39
C SER A 76 -11.26 -8.97 -33.01
N GLY A 77 -11.51 -7.71 -32.61
CA GLY A 77 -12.19 -7.40 -31.35
C GLY A 77 -11.76 -6.09 -30.73
N ALA A 78 -11.63 -5.03 -31.54
CA ALA A 78 -11.56 -3.68 -31.01
C ALA A 78 -12.90 -3.38 -30.32
N ALA A 79 -12.98 -3.64 -29.02
CA ALA A 79 -13.98 -3.02 -28.17
C ALA A 79 -13.71 -1.52 -28.24
N VAL A 80 -14.48 -0.84 -29.10
CA VAL A 80 -14.49 0.61 -29.26
C VAL A 80 -14.51 1.19 -27.85
N ILE A 81 -13.46 1.88 -27.42
CA ILE A 81 -13.52 2.59 -26.14
C ILE A 81 -14.42 3.80 -26.44
N SER A 82 -15.65 3.79 -25.93
CA SER A 82 -16.51 4.95 -26.09
C SER A 82 -15.93 6.09 -25.25
N SER A 83 -15.88 7.30 -25.81
CA SER A 83 -15.25 8.48 -25.22
C SER A 83 -15.78 8.84 -23.82
N GLU A 84 -16.95 8.32 -23.44
CA GLU A 84 -17.59 8.55 -22.15
C GLU A 84 -17.00 7.71 -21.00
N ILE A 85 -16.42 6.53 -21.26
CA ILE A 85 -15.75 5.74 -20.19
C ILE A 85 -14.46 6.41 -19.74
N ASN A 86 -13.77 7.12 -20.64
CA ASN A 86 -12.50 7.78 -20.32
C ASN A 86 -12.66 8.83 -19.21
N GLU A 87 -13.89 9.26 -18.93
CA GLU A 87 -14.20 10.17 -17.84
C GLU A 87 -14.41 9.45 -16.50
N LEU A 88 -14.47 8.11 -16.46
CA LEU A 88 -14.69 7.35 -15.24
C LEU A 88 -13.38 6.77 -14.69
N VAL A 89 -13.09 7.09 -13.43
CA VAL A 89 -11.88 6.63 -12.73
C VAL A 89 -12.28 5.74 -11.57
N VAL A 90 -11.72 4.52 -11.56
CA VAL A 90 -11.86 3.58 -10.45
C VAL A 90 -10.75 3.85 -9.44
N LEU A 91 -11.14 4.16 -8.21
CA LEU A 91 -10.21 4.48 -7.11
C LEU A 91 -9.97 3.31 -6.16
N GLY A 92 -10.84 2.30 -6.19
CA GLY A 92 -10.72 1.13 -5.34
C GLY A 92 -11.77 0.08 -5.65
N THR A 93 -11.42 -1.18 -5.40
CA THR A 93 -12.36 -2.30 -5.54
C THR A 93 -12.24 -3.25 -4.35
N ILE A 94 -13.36 -3.85 -3.99
CA ILE A 94 -13.46 -5.00 -3.10
C ILE A 94 -14.13 -6.08 -3.94
N SER A 95 -13.39 -7.13 -4.28
CA SER A 95 -13.89 -8.28 -5.04
C SER A 95 -14.53 -9.31 -4.10
N GLY A 96 -15.46 -10.12 -4.62
CA GLY A 96 -16.13 -11.16 -3.83
C GLY A 96 -17.58 -11.41 -4.28
N PRO A 97 -18.38 -12.14 -3.48
CA PRO A 97 -19.80 -12.35 -3.74
C PRO A 97 -20.56 -11.02 -3.86
N PRO A 98 -21.69 -10.95 -4.57
CA PRO A 98 -22.46 -9.71 -4.79
C PRO A 98 -22.81 -8.94 -3.50
N GLY A 99 -22.98 -9.65 -2.38
CA GLY A 99 -23.23 -9.03 -1.07
C GLY A 99 -22.07 -8.17 -0.56
N ILE A 100 -20.83 -8.53 -0.90
CA ILE A 100 -19.59 -7.90 -0.40
C ILE A 100 -18.95 -7.00 -1.45
N ALA A 101 -19.10 -7.33 -2.74
CA ALA A 101 -18.37 -6.64 -3.80
C ALA A 101 -18.71 -5.14 -3.90
N ARG A 102 -17.71 -4.27 -3.87
CA ARG A 102 -17.86 -2.79 -3.93
C ARG A 102 -16.81 -2.17 -4.85
N ALA A 103 -17.21 -1.13 -5.57
CA ALA A 103 -16.29 -0.33 -6.37
C ALA A 103 -16.43 1.14 -5.98
N LEU A 104 -15.31 1.81 -5.75
CA LEU A 104 -15.24 3.25 -5.54
C LEU A 104 -14.92 3.89 -6.89
N ILE A 105 -15.90 4.60 -7.46
CA ILE A 105 -15.81 5.16 -8.81
C ILE A 105 -16.14 6.65 -8.71
N LYS A 106 -15.40 7.48 -9.45
CA LYS A 106 -15.70 8.89 -9.65
C LYS A 106 -15.67 9.24 -11.13
N LYS A 107 -16.34 10.34 -11.49
CA LYS A 107 -16.10 11.02 -12.75
C LYS A 107 -14.85 11.91 -12.61
N GLN A 108 -14.04 12.03 -13.65
CA GLN A 108 -12.79 12.81 -13.64
C GLN A 108 -13.05 14.30 -13.36
N SER A 109 -14.22 14.80 -13.75
CA SER A 109 -14.69 16.16 -13.45
C SER A 109 -15.20 16.36 -12.02
N GLU A 110 -15.40 15.28 -11.25
CA GLU A 110 -15.94 15.32 -9.89
C GLU A 110 -14.85 15.00 -8.86
N SER A 111 -14.85 15.73 -7.74
CA SER A 111 -13.92 15.49 -6.63
C SER A 111 -14.42 14.41 -5.66
N SER A 112 -15.73 14.16 -5.62
CA SER A 112 -16.36 13.17 -4.74
C SER A 112 -16.46 11.82 -5.43
N ALA A 113 -15.96 10.78 -4.77
CA ALA A 113 -16.09 9.40 -5.22
C ALA A 113 -17.26 8.71 -4.54
N GLN A 114 -17.97 7.86 -5.28
CA GLN A 114 -19.14 7.13 -4.78
C GLN A 114 -18.90 5.62 -4.81
N ILE A 115 -19.57 4.93 -3.88
CA ILE A 115 -19.47 3.47 -3.74
C ILE A 115 -20.63 2.82 -4.49
N TYR A 116 -20.30 1.92 -5.40
CA TYR A 116 -21.25 1.18 -6.23
C TYR A 116 -21.22 -0.32 -5.94
N LYS A 117 -22.38 -0.96 -6.06
CA LYS A 117 -22.58 -2.40 -5.94
C LYS A 117 -22.84 -3.02 -7.31
N ILE A 118 -22.58 -4.31 -7.44
CA ILE A 118 -22.97 -5.08 -8.64
C ILE A 118 -24.48 -4.91 -8.88
N GLY A 119 -24.84 -4.55 -10.11
CA GLY A 119 -26.20 -4.30 -10.56
C GLY A 119 -26.64 -2.83 -10.55
N MET A 120 -25.88 -1.93 -9.91
CA MET A 120 -26.19 -0.50 -9.87
C MET A 120 -25.81 0.20 -11.18
N ASP A 121 -26.49 1.32 -11.45
CA ASP A 121 -26.10 2.25 -12.50
C ASP A 121 -24.96 3.16 -12.02
N VAL A 122 -23.97 3.35 -12.89
CA VAL A 122 -22.76 4.14 -12.70
C VAL A 122 -22.69 5.10 -13.88
N TYR A 123 -23.22 6.31 -13.72
CA TYR A 123 -23.21 7.36 -14.76
C TYR A 123 -23.75 6.87 -16.14
N GLY A 124 -24.83 6.09 -16.15
CA GLY A 124 -25.43 5.54 -17.37
C GLY A 124 -24.89 4.19 -17.82
N PHE A 125 -24.00 3.57 -17.04
CA PHE A 125 -23.49 2.22 -17.24
C PHE A 125 -23.92 1.27 -16.13
N LYS A 126 -24.34 0.05 -16.48
CA LYS A 126 -24.68 -0.98 -15.50
C LYS A 126 -23.45 -1.72 -15.02
N LEU A 127 -23.18 -1.71 -13.72
CA LEU A 127 -22.05 -2.43 -13.12
C LEU A 127 -22.35 -3.94 -13.06
N MET A 128 -21.68 -4.73 -13.89
CA MET A 128 -21.93 -6.17 -14.02
C MET A 128 -21.03 -7.02 -13.13
N LYS A 129 -19.77 -6.61 -12.97
CA LYS A 129 -18.78 -7.38 -12.21
C LYS A 129 -17.70 -6.47 -11.63
N ILE A 130 -17.20 -6.84 -10.46
CA ILE A 130 -16.08 -6.20 -9.77
C ILE A 130 -15.03 -7.27 -9.49
N ASP A 131 -13.87 -7.13 -10.14
CA ASP A 131 -12.66 -7.92 -9.88
C ASP A 131 -11.63 -7.07 -9.13
N ASN A 132 -10.52 -7.68 -8.68
CA ASN A 132 -9.52 -7.07 -7.78
C ASN A 132 -8.96 -5.69 -8.19
N ALA A 133 -9.01 -5.36 -9.48
CA ALA A 133 -8.56 -4.06 -9.99
C ALA A 133 -9.37 -3.60 -11.21
N LYS A 134 -10.47 -4.29 -11.52
CA LYS A 134 -11.22 -4.06 -12.76
C LYS A 134 -12.71 -4.05 -12.48
N VAL A 135 -13.42 -3.15 -13.15
CA VAL A 135 -14.88 -3.11 -13.15
C VAL A 135 -15.40 -3.30 -14.55
N TYR A 136 -16.46 -4.09 -14.67
CA TYR A 136 -17.12 -4.39 -15.93
C TYR A 136 -18.43 -3.61 -15.96
N LEU A 137 -18.50 -2.65 -16.85
CA LEU A 137 -19.62 -1.75 -17.07
C LEU A 137 -20.32 -2.13 -18.36
N LYS A 138 -21.66 -2.13 -18.38
CA LYS A 138 -22.45 -2.45 -19.56
C LYS A 138 -23.32 -1.26 -19.95
N LYS A 139 -23.24 -0.82 -21.20
CA LYS A 139 -24.13 0.19 -21.80
C LYS A 139 -24.72 -0.37 -23.08
N GLY A 140 -26.04 -0.60 -23.11
CA GLY A 140 -26.68 -1.35 -24.19
C GLY A 140 -26.13 -2.79 -24.26
N ASP A 141 -25.69 -3.24 -25.43
CA ASP A 141 -25.09 -4.57 -25.64
C ASP A 141 -23.56 -4.62 -25.47
N LYS A 142 -22.95 -3.48 -25.15
CA LYS A 142 -21.50 -3.35 -25.09
C LYS A 142 -21.00 -3.43 -23.65
N VAL A 143 -20.00 -4.28 -23.42
CA VAL A 143 -19.32 -4.43 -22.14
C VAL A 143 -17.97 -3.73 -22.21
N GLU A 144 -17.74 -2.85 -21.25
CA GLU A 144 -16.63 -1.93 -21.15
C GLU A 144 -15.90 -2.17 -19.83
N ILE A 145 -14.57 -2.26 -19.89
CA ILE A 145 -13.74 -2.65 -18.74
C ILE A 145 -12.88 -1.45 -18.35
N ILE A 146 -13.01 -1.01 -17.09
CA ILE A 146 -12.11 -0.01 -16.52
C ILE A 146 -11.13 -0.75 -15.60
N ASP A 147 -9.84 -0.55 -15.84
CA ASP A 147 -8.76 -1.03 -15.01
C ASP A 147 -8.25 0.13 -14.14
N MET A 148 -8.24 -0.07 -12.82
CA MET A 148 -7.80 0.91 -11.82
C MET A 148 -6.35 1.38 -12.07
N PHE A 149 -5.53 0.58 -12.75
CA PHE A 149 -4.12 0.85 -13.00
C PHE A 149 -3.79 1.10 -14.48
N ALA A 150 -4.80 1.07 -15.36
CA ALA A 150 -4.58 1.50 -16.74
C ALA A 150 -4.36 3.02 -16.74
N LYS A 151 -3.10 3.43 -16.77
CA LYS A 151 -2.73 4.82 -17.08
C LYS A 151 -3.46 5.22 -18.36
N GLU A 152 -4.15 6.36 -18.28
CA GLU A 152 -4.75 7.03 -19.44
C GLU A 152 -3.74 7.00 -20.59
N LYS A 153 -4.07 6.28 -21.66
CA LYS A 153 -3.31 6.38 -22.90
C LYS A 153 -3.61 7.74 -23.49
N SER A 154 -2.83 8.75 -23.13
CA SER A 154 -2.70 9.95 -23.95
C SER A 154 -2.22 9.50 -25.34
N PRO A 155 -2.93 9.84 -26.43
CA PRO A 155 -2.44 9.59 -27.77
C PRO A 155 -1.34 10.61 -28.07
N GLY A 156 -0.09 10.13 -28.12
CA GLY A 156 1.09 10.95 -28.43
C GLY A 156 2.33 10.08 -28.64
N THR A 157 2.67 9.87 -29.91
CA THR A 157 3.89 9.30 -30.53
C THR A 157 5.16 9.62 -29.74
N ILE A 158 6.10 8.68 -29.47
CA ILE A 158 7.15 8.14 -30.36
C ILE A 158 7.59 6.75 -29.83
N PRO A 159 7.94 5.78 -30.70
CA PRO A 159 8.39 4.46 -30.29
C PRO A 159 9.77 4.53 -29.63
N ALA A 160 9.82 4.44 -28.30
CA ALA A 160 11.06 4.12 -27.60
C ALA A 160 11.26 2.60 -27.63
N GLN A 161 12.31 2.19 -28.33
CA GLN A 161 12.82 0.84 -28.45
C GLN A 161 12.67 0.02 -27.16
N GLN A 162 12.14 -1.18 -27.35
CA GLN A 162 12.15 -2.27 -26.39
C GLN A 162 13.55 -2.41 -25.78
N SER A 163 13.68 -2.05 -24.51
CA SER A 163 14.47 -2.84 -23.59
C SER A 163 13.47 -3.67 -22.80
N MET A 164 13.54 -4.98 -23.00
CA MET A 164 12.81 -5.98 -22.24
C MET A 164 13.21 -5.85 -20.76
N GLN A 165 12.52 -5.01 -20.00
CA GLN A 165 12.63 -5.04 -18.55
C GLN A 165 11.79 -6.21 -18.07
N GLN A 166 12.48 -7.34 -17.88
CA GLN A 166 12.07 -8.51 -17.11
C GLN A 166 11.09 -8.10 -16.01
N SER A 167 9.84 -8.52 -16.13
CA SER A 167 8.85 -8.43 -15.07
C SER A 167 9.30 -9.35 -13.95
N SER A 168 10.16 -8.83 -13.07
CA SER A 168 10.54 -9.50 -11.83
C SER A 168 9.25 -9.71 -11.03
N PRO A 169 8.92 -10.96 -10.63
CA PRO A 169 7.69 -11.31 -9.90
C PRO A 169 7.58 -10.69 -8.49
N ASN A 170 8.38 -9.67 -8.19
CA ASN A 170 8.58 -9.12 -6.86
C ASN A 170 8.71 -7.58 -6.88
N ARG A 171 7.97 -6.92 -7.79
CA ARG A 171 7.92 -5.46 -7.89
C ARG A 171 6.84 -4.88 -6.98
N ILE A 172 7.25 -4.08 -6.01
CA ILE A 172 6.39 -3.40 -5.03
C ILE A 172 6.30 -1.93 -5.43
N VAL A 173 5.12 -1.46 -5.83
CA VAL A 173 4.87 -0.05 -6.14
C VAL A 173 4.32 0.65 -4.89
N LYS A 174 4.89 1.77 -4.48
CA LYS A 174 4.42 2.55 -3.33
C LYS A 174 4.40 4.05 -3.65
N SER A 175 3.32 4.73 -3.28
CA SER A 175 3.22 6.19 -3.32
C SER A 175 3.50 6.74 -1.92
N ILE A 176 4.38 7.73 -1.81
CA ILE A 176 4.75 8.37 -0.54
C ILE A 176 4.58 9.89 -0.71
N SER A 177 4.02 10.56 0.29
CA SER A 177 3.82 12.02 0.25
C SER A 177 5.14 12.79 0.34
N LYS A 178 5.31 13.77 -0.53
CA LYS A 178 6.51 14.62 -0.64
C LYS A 178 6.83 15.35 0.66
N ALA A 179 5.81 15.82 1.38
CA ALA A 179 5.98 16.53 2.65
C ALA A 179 6.72 15.71 3.73
N GLU A 180 6.45 14.40 3.81
CA GLU A 180 7.08 13.55 4.84
C GLU A 180 8.49 13.10 4.44
N VAL A 181 8.73 12.84 3.15
CA VAL A 181 10.04 12.40 2.65
C VAL A 181 11.03 13.56 2.57
N GLN A 182 10.62 14.73 2.07
CA GLN A 182 11.51 15.88 1.90
C GLN A 182 12.05 16.39 3.25
N GLN A 183 11.19 16.47 4.27
CA GLN A 183 11.54 17.03 5.56
C GLN A 183 12.33 16.05 6.45
N LYS A 184 12.06 14.74 6.37
CA LYS A 184 12.68 13.72 7.24
C LYS A 184 13.82 12.92 6.59
N VAL A 185 13.89 12.86 5.25
CA VAL A 185 14.91 12.08 4.51
C VAL A 185 15.93 12.98 3.83
N PHE A 186 15.48 13.96 3.04
CA PHE A 186 16.37 14.66 2.11
C PHE A 186 17.10 15.84 2.72
N ASN A 187 16.51 16.51 3.72
CA ASN A 187 17.12 17.66 4.39
C ASN A 187 18.24 17.27 5.37
N ASN A 188 18.26 16.02 5.88
CA ASN A 188 19.25 15.57 6.85
C ASN A 188 19.56 14.08 6.63
N LEU A 189 20.67 13.78 5.94
CA LEU A 189 21.16 12.40 5.78
C LEU A 189 21.33 11.71 7.14
N ASP A 190 21.78 12.45 8.15
CA ASP A 190 21.95 11.95 9.52
C ASP A 190 20.62 11.48 10.14
N ASN A 191 19.50 12.11 9.81
CA ASN A 191 18.17 11.67 10.24
C ASN A 191 17.69 10.44 9.48
N ALA A 192 17.96 10.38 8.17
CA ALA A 192 17.64 9.20 7.37
C ALA A 192 18.44 7.97 7.82
N LEU A 193 19.69 8.16 8.25
CA LEU A 193 20.56 7.11 8.77
C LEU A 193 20.38 6.86 10.27
N ASN A 194 19.63 7.70 11.00
CA ASN A 194 19.40 7.51 12.43
C ASN A 194 18.67 6.19 12.69
N GLY A 195 19.30 5.30 13.47
CA GLY A 195 18.75 3.96 13.71
C GLY A 195 18.92 3.00 12.51
N VAL A 196 19.71 3.36 11.51
CA VAL A 196 20.12 2.46 10.41
C VAL A 196 21.61 2.17 10.52
N ARG A 197 21.96 0.89 10.43
CA ARG A 197 23.35 0.42 10.27
C ARG A 197 23.47 -0.25 8.91
N ALA A 198 24.34 0.28 8.05
CA ALA A 198 24.57 -0.25 6.72
C ALA A 198 26.06 -0.35 6.40
N GLY A 199 26.43 -1.18 5.43
CA GLY A 199 27.80 -1.26 4.93
C GLY A 199 27.95 -2.08 3.66
N PRO A 200 29.14 -2.09 3.05
CA PRO A 200 29.37 -2.77 1.77
C PRO A 200 29.16 -4.28 1.89
N TYR A 201 28.40 -4.84 0.95
CA TYR A 201 28.25 -6.27 0.75
C TYR A 201 29.23 -6.72 -0.33
N ARG A 202 30.13 -7.63 0.00
CA ARG A 202 31.18 -8.10 -0.91
C ARG A 202 30.99 -9.57 -1.28
N VAL A 203 31.15 -9.87 -2.56
CA VAL A 203 31.21 -11.22 -3.12
C VAL A 203 32.47 -11.30 -3.98
N GLY A 204 33.32 -12.31 -3.74
CA GLY A 204 34.59 -12.46 -4.47
C GLY A 204 35.52 -11.24 -4.36
N GLY A 205 35.50 -10.53 -3.22
CA GLY A 205 36.31 -9.34 -2.98
C GLY A 205 35.79 -8.04 -3.62
N LYS A 206 34.73 -8.11 -4.44
CA LYS A 206 34.11 -6.94 -5.08
C LYS A 206 32.84 -6.55 -4.34
N ILE A 207 32.54 -5.25 -4.28
CA ILE A 207 31.29 -4.75 -3.71
C ILE A 207 30.17 -5.03 -4.72
N GLU A 208 29.17 -5.81 -4.32
CA GLU A 208 27.98 -6.10 -5.13
C GLU A 208 26.74 -5.30 -4.69
N GLY A 209 26.84 -4.57 -3.57
CA GLY A 209 25.76 -3.75 -3.05
C GLY A 209 26.03 -3.29 -1.63
N PHE A 210 24.98 -2.78 -0.98
CA PHE A 210 25.02 -2.32 0.40
C PHE A 210 24.00 -3.06 1.26
N LYS A 211 24.49 -3.71 2.32
CA LYS A 211 23.65 -4.46 3.26
C LYS A 211 23.16 -3.55 4.38
N LEU A 212 21.86 -3.59 4.64
CA LEU A 212 21.22 -2.99 5.81
C LEU A 212 21.31 -4.00 6.98
N PHE A 213 22.28 -3.84 7.87
CA PHE A 213 22.45 -4.72 9.03
C PHE A 213 21.32 -4.56 10.04
N SER A 214 20.89 -3.31 10.28
CA SER A 214 19.76 -3.00 11.14
C SER A 214 19.01 -1.78 10.62
N VAL A 215 17.68 -1.84 10.66
CA VAL A 215 16.80 -0.70 10.38
C VAL A 215 15.79 -0.60 11.53
N ALA A 216 15.84 0.48 12.29
CA ALA A 216 14.91 0.70 13.40
C ALA A 216 13.46 0.92 12.91
N PRO A 217 12.43 0.43 13.62
CA PRO A 217 11.03 0.56 13.17
C PRO A 217 10.54 2.00 13.03
N PHE A 218 11.09 2.92 13.82
CA PHE A 218 10.76 4.35 13.77
C PHE A 218 11.47 5.08 12.62
N ASN A 219 12.44 4.44 11.96
CA ASN A 219 13.17 5.06 10.87
C ASN A 219 12.32 5.16 9.61
N ILE A 220 12.49 6.24 8.86
CA ILE A 220 11.76 6.51 7.62
C ILE A 220 12.02 5.46 6.53
N LEU A 221 13.24 4.93 6.38
CA LEU A 221 13.53 3.84 5.44
C LEU A 221 12.69 2.60 5.77
N TYR A 222 12.44 2.32 7.07
CA TYR A 222 11.57 1.24 7.50
C TYR A 222 10.12 1.46 7.04
N SER A 223 9.60 2.68 7.18
CA SER A 223 8.25 3.01 6.70
C SER A 223 8.16 2.95 5.17
N MET A 224 9.25 3.24 4.45
CA MET A 224 9.33 3.09 2.98
C MET A 224 9.42 1.63 2.52
N GLY A 225 9.74 0.70 3.42
CA GLY A 225 9.73 -0.75 3.15
C GLY A 225 11.08 -1.44 3.29
N ALA A 226 12.13 -0.70 3.66
CA ALA A 226 13.42 -1.29 4.00
C ALA A 226 13.32 -2.15 5.26
N ARG A 227 14.08 -3.23 5.31
CA ARG A 227 14.13 -4.16 6.44
C ARG A 227 15.58 -4.52 6.74
N SER A 228 15.83 -4.90 7.99
CA SER A 228 17.10 -5.49 8.39
C SER A 228 17.36 -6.77 7.58
N GLY A 229 18.56 -6.89 7.03
CA GLY A 229 18.96 -8.00 6.17
C GLY A 229 18.88 -7.70 4.67
N ASP A 230 18.26 -6.58 4.26
CA ASP A 230 18.20 -6.20 2.85
C ASP A 230 19.59 -5.89 2.28
N ILE A 231 19.84 -6.29 1.05
CA ILE A 231 21.05 -5.96 0.29
C ILE A 231 20.63 -5.13 -0.92
N VAL A 232 20.83 -3.82 -0.87
CA VAL A 232 20.53 -2.92 -1.98
C VAL A 232 21.60 -3.09 -3.05
N LYS A 233 21.20 -3.52 -4.25
CA LYS A 233 22.11 -3.80 -5.37
C LYS A 233 22.07 -2.70 -6.42
N ARG A 234 20.88 -2.17 -6.74
CA ARG A 234 20.69 -1.13 -7.76
C ARG A 234 19.72 -0.05 -7.30
N ILE A 235 19.96 1.18 -7.75
CA ILE A 235 19.01 2.29 -7.66
C ILE A 235 18.92 2.92 -9.04
N ASN A 236 17.70 3.19 -9.51
CA ASN A 236 17.39 3.75 -10.82
C ASN A 236 18.09 3.00 -11.97
N GLY A 237 18.16 1.67 -11.85
CA GLY A 237 18.82 0.81 -12.84
C GLY A 237 20.36 0.89 -12.84
N GLN A 238 20.98 1.63 -11.93
CA GLN A 238 22.45 1.72 -11.80
C GLN A 238 22.93 0.86 -10.61
N PRO A 239 24.00 0.05 -10.79
CA PRO A 239 24.57 -0.75 -9.71
C PRO A 239 25.31 0.11 -8.68
N ILE A 240 25.23 -0.29 -7.41
CA ILE A 240 25.95 0.37 -6.31
C ILE A 240 27.18 -0.45 -5.92
N ASP A 241 28.22 -0.36 -6.74
CA ASP A 241 29.49 -1.09 -6.58
C ASP A 241 30.58 -0.30 -5.85
N SER A 242 30.29 0.92 -5.37
CA SER A 242 31.21 1.72 -4.58
C SER A 242 30.48 2.70 -3.65
N THR A 243 31.15 3.11 -2.56
CA THR A 243 30.63 4.13 -1.65
C THR A 243 30.42 5.48 -2.35
N GLU A 244 31.31 5.84 -3.29
CA GLU A 244 31.18 7.09 -4.03
C GLU A 244 29.92 7.11 -4.91
N LYS A 245 29.61 6.00 -5.59
CA LYS A 245 28.38 5.89 -6.38
C LYS A 245 27.13 5.93 -5.51
N LEU A 246 27.16 5.29 -4.33
CA LEU A 246 26.06 5.36 -3.37
C LEU A 246 25.78 6.82 -2.96
N MET A 247 26.82 7.58 -2.64
CA MET A 247 26.68 8.99 -2.25
C MET A 247 26.17 9.86 -3.41
N LYS A 248 26.67 9.66 -4.63
CA LYS A 248 26.15 10.37 -5.82
C LYS A 248 24.67 10.08 -6.04
N MET A 249 24.27 8.82 -5.92
CA MET A 249 22.86 8.42 -6.05
C MET A 249 21.99 9.06 -4.98
N TRP A 250 22.47 9.12 -3.74
CA TRP A 250 21.77 9.78 -2.64
C TRP A 250 21.46 11.25 -2.93
N GLU A 251 22.42 11.98 -3.50
CA GLU A 251 22.20 13.39 -3.88
C GLU A 251 21.15 13.52 -4.99
N SER A 252 21.17 12.64 -6.00
CA SER A 252 20.13 12.62 -7.05
C SER A 252 18.74 12.26 -6.53
N LEU A 253 18.65 11.43 -5.48
CA LEU A 253 17.36 11.06 -4.88
C LEU A 253 16.64 12.26 -4.24
N LYS A 254 17.34 13.32 -3.85
CA LYS A 254 16.72 14.52 -3.26
C LYS A 254 15.88 15.32 -4.26
N THR A 255 16.19 15.20 -5.55
CA THR A 255 15.54 15.96 -6.62
C THR A 255 14.50 15.17 -7.40
N ASP A 256 14.62 13.84 -7.44
CA ASP A 256 13.74 12.97 -8.23
C ASP A 256 12.40 12.67 -7.53
N SER A 257 11.32 12.71 -8.30
CA SER A 257 9.96 12.37 -7.84
C SER A 257 9.62 10.88 -7.96
N ARG A 258 10.50 10.07 -8.55
CA ARG A 258 10.31 8.62 -8.69
C ARG A 258 11.65 7.92 -8.60
N PHE A 259 11.70 6.82 -7.87
CA PHE A 259 12.92 6.04 -7.71
C PHE A 259 12.63 4.54 -7.68
N VAL A 260 13.48 3.78 -8.36
CA VAL A 260 13.38 2.33 -8.48
C VAL A 260 14.57 1.69 -7.77
N ILE A 261 14.33 0.98 -6.67
CA ILE A 261 15.35 0.32 -5.87
C ILE A 261 15.25 -1.18 -6.10
N GLU A 262 16.33 -1.82 -6.52
CA GLU A 262 16.42 -3.28 -6.55
C GLU A 262 17.30 -3.75 -5.40
N LEU A 263 16.71 -4.59 -4.55
CA LEU A 263 17.36 -5.15 -3.38
C LEU A 263 17.15 -6.66 -3.32
N GLU A 264 18.02 -7.35 -2.60
CA GLU A 264 17.89 -8.77 -2.30
C GLU A 264 17.47 -8.91 -0.84
N ARG A 265 16.39 -9.65 -0.59
CA ARG A 265 15.90 -9.97 0.75
C ARG A 265 15.72 -11.48 0.85
N SER A 266 16.41 -12.09 1.81
CA SER A 266 16.36 -13.55 2.02
C SER A 266 16.65 -14.36 0.75
N GLY A 267 17.58 -13.88 -0.09
CA GLY A 267 17.96 -14.51 -1.36
C GLY A 267 17.00 -14.25 -2.53
N GLN A 268 15.95 -13.46 -2.34
CA GLN A 268 15.01 -13.08 -3.40
C GLN A 268 15.25 -11.64 -3.84
N MET A 269 15.35 -11.41 -5.15
CA MET A 269 15.38 -10.06 -5.71
C MET A 269 13.99 -9.41 -5.60
N ILE A 270 13.95 -8.20 -5.05
CA ILE A 270 12.76 -7.38 -4.84
C ILE A 270 13.01 -6.02 -5.50
N THR A 271 12.04 -5.50 -6.23
CA THR A 271 12.11 -4.17 -6.85
C THR A 271 11.09 -3.25 -6.20
N TYR A 272 11.52 -2.21 -5.51
CA TYR A 272 10.65 -1.16 -5.00
C TYR A 272 10.57 -0.01 -6.00
N ASP A 273 9.38 0.32 -6.47
CA ASP A 273 9.11 1.49 -7.32
C ASP A 273 8.35 2.52 -6.48
N LEU A 274 9.09 3.55 -6.06
CA LEU A 274 8.64 4.53 -5.10
C LEU A 274 8.35 5.83 -5.86
N ASN A 275 7.09 6.26 -5.82
CA ASN A 275 6.64 7.53 -6.40
C ASN A 275 6.41 8.52 -5.26
N ILE A 276 7.06 9.67 -5.36
CA ILE A 276 6.90 10.80 -4.45
C ILE A 276 5.85 11.72 -5.08
N SER A 277 4.63 11.67 -4.55
CA SER A 277 3.53 12.53 -4.98
C SER A 277 3.39 13.72 -4.03
N GLU A 278 2.98 14.88 -4.55
CA GLU A 278 2.70 16.08 -3.73
C GLU A 278 1.59 15.85 -2.70
#